data_AF-A0A094BY01-F1
#
_entry.id   AF-A0A094BY01-F1
#
_cell.length_a   1.000
_cell.length_b   1.000
_cell.length_c   1.000
_cell.angle_alpha   90.00
_cell.angle_beta   90.00
_cell.angle_gamma   90.00
#
_symmetry.space_group_name_H-M   'P 1'
#
loop_
_entity.id
_entity.type
_entity.pdbx_description
1 polymer ?
#
loop_
_entity_poly.entity_id
_entity_poly.type
_entity_poly.pdbx_seq_one_letter_code
_entity_poly.pdbx_strand_id
1 'polypeptide(L)'
;MSIDTPELTRLETLPTEILLALVDHLPVWEIKDLSRASKRLRQACLSTLFRHVKFEFSQAGFEGLNDFLKSNVCGHIASFTYEITELLNPEILDFSRFRSDILTPDSYVDRAKDMYEAGHKLDDLSYMDIYETAHGICSEQCSIVDEGADLILSSVFCALPLLQEVRLSFSEVLEDDGWLLTPDM
;
A
#
# COMPACT_ATOMS: atom_id res chain seq x y z
N MET A 1 -42.00 -25.69 8.15
CA MET A 1 -40.90 -25.24 7.28
C MET A 1 -39.61 -25.67 7.95
N SER A 2 -38.97 -26.71 7.45
CA SER A 2 -37.65 -27.15 7.92
C SER A 2 -36.64 -26.14 7.37
N ILE A 3 -35.92 -25.45 8.24
CA ILE A 3 -34.76 -24.66 7.82
C ILE A 3 -33.66 -25.69 7.66
N ASP A 4 -33.37 -26.07 6.42
CA ASP A 4 -32.24 -26.93 6.11
C ASP A 4 -30.96 -26.22 6.60
N THR A 5 -30.43 -26.70 7.73
CA THR A 5 -29.09 -26.34 8.16
C THR A 5 -28.13 -26.87 7.10
N PRO A 6 -27.35 -26.02 6.42
CA PRO A 6 -26.39 -26.49 5.43
C PRO A 6 -25.44 -27.47 6.12
N GLU A 7 -25.31 -28.68 5.54
CA GLU A 7 -24.38 -29.68 6.04
C GLU A 7 -22.96 -29.08 6.01
N LEU A 8 -22.42 -28.83 7.20
CA LEU A 8 -21.03 -28.39 7.35
C LEU A 8 -20.14 -29.42 6.67
N THR A 9 -19.22 -28.94 5.83
CA THR A 9 -18.27 -29.84 5.15
C THR A 9 -17.43 -30.58 6.20
N ARG A 10 -16.95 -31.80 5.89
CA ARG A 10 -16.10 -32.58 6.82
C ARG A 10 -14.92 -31.76 7.36
N LEU A 11 -14.40 -30.82 6.57
CA LEU A 11 -13.34 -29.92 6.97
C LEU A 11 -13.76 -28.99 8.12
N GLU A 12 -14.97 -28.44 8.08
CA GLU A 12 -15.49 -27.56 9.14
C GLU A 12 -15.78 -28.29 10.45
N THR A 13 -15.92 -29.61 10.41
CA THR A 13 -16.09 -30.42 11.62
C THR A 13 -14.78 -30.68 12.36
N LEU A 14 -13.63 -30.36 11.76
CA LEU A 14 -12.32 -30.57 12.39
C LEU A 14 -12.14 -29.67 13.62
N PRO A 15 -11.39 -30.13 14.63
CA PRO A 15 -10.95 -29.30 15.74
C PRO A 15 -10.19 -28.06 15.26
N THR A 16 -10.31 -26.97 16.01
CA THR A 16 -9.71 -25.68 15.63
C THR A 16 -8.19 -25.79 15.48
N GLU A 17 -7.55 -26.58 16.33
CA GLU A 17 -6.11 -26.81 16.33
C GLU A 17 -5.65 -27.48 15.02
N ILE A 18 -6.45 -28.41 14.50
CA ILE A 18 -6.18 -29.07 13.22
C ILE A 18 -6.39 -28.10 12.06
N LEU A 19 -7.44 -27.27 12.12
CA LEU A 19 -7.67 -26.24 11.11
C LEU A 19 -6.53 -25.22 11.05
N LEU A 20 -6.05 -24.74 12.20
CA LEU A 20 -4.92 -23.82 12.28
C LEU A 20 -3.64 -24.46 11.73
N ALA A 21 -3.36 -25.71 12.12
CA ALA A 21 -2.21 -26.45 11.61
C ALA A 21 -2.28 -26.62 10.08
N LEU A 22 -3.47 -26.87 9.51
CA LEU A 22 -3.64 -26.93 8.06
C LEU A 22 -3.35 -25.58 7.41
N VAL A 23 -3.91 -24.49 7.95
CA VAL A 23 -3.69 -23.13 7.43
C VAL A 23 -2.21 -22.77 7.41
N ASP A 24 -1.45 -23.15 8.44
CA ASP A 24 0.00 -22.86 8.53
C ASP A 24 0.83 -23.52 7.42
N HIS A 25 0.30 -24.55 6.75
CA HIS A 25 0.98 -25.25 5.66
C HIS A 25 0.51 -24.82 4.27
N LEU A 26 -0.49 -23.93 4.19
CA LEU A 26 -1.01 -23.44 2.92
C LEU A 26 -0.27 -22.17 2.49
N PRO A 27 -0.04 -21.98 1.18
CA PRO A 27 0.40 -20.70 0.67
C PRO A 27 -0.72 -19.65 0.79
N VAL A 28 -0.33 -18.36 0.85
CA VAL A 28 -1.27 -17.24 1.13
C VAL A 28 -2.45 -17.19 0.16
N TRP A 29 -2.26 -17.53 -1.12
CA TRP A 29 -3.35 -17.54 -2.11
C TRP A 29 -4.41 -18.61 -1.79
N GLU A 30 -4.00 -19.81 -1.38
CA GLU A 30 -4.91 -20.88 -0.98
C GLU A 30 -5.63 -20.54 0.34
N ILE A 31 -4.95 -19.87 1.28
CA ILE A 31 -5.58 -19.38 2.51
C ILE A 31 -6.68 -18.36 2.18
N LYS A 32 -6.45 -17.46 1.21
CA LYS A 32 -7.45 -16.49 0.76
C LYS A 32 -8.68 -17.21 0.23
N ASP A 33 -8.52 -18.21 -0.63
CA ASP A 33 -9.63 -18.98 -1.17
C ASP A 33 -10.36 -19.79 -0.08
N LEU A 34 -9.62 -20.43 0.82
CA LEU A 34 -10.17 -21.17 1.95
C LEU A 34 -11.02 -20.29 2.87
N SER A 35 -10.58 -19.05 3.12
CA SER A 35 -11.31 -18.09 3.97
C SER A 35 -12.67 -17.66 3.38
N ARG A 36 -12.87 -17.84 2.08
CA ARG A 36 -14.13 -17.52 1.38
C ARG A 36 -15.14 -18.66 1.44
N ALA A 37 -14.70 -19.89 1.73
CA ALA A 37 -15.54 -21.08 1.73
C ALA A 37 -16.59 -21.07 2.85
N SER A 38 -16.22 -20.67 4.08
CA SER A 38 -17.18 -20.55 5.18
C SER A 38 -16.73 -19.65 6.33
N LYS A 39 -17.66 -19.31 7.22
CA LYS A 39 -17.39 -18.46 8.40
C LYS A 39 -16.35 -19.06 9.34
N ARG A 40 -16.40 -20.39 9.56
CA ARG A 40 -15.47 -21.08 10.47
C ARG A 40 -14.05 -21.10 9.88
N LEU A 41 -13.93 -21.43 8.60
CA LEU A 41 -12.65 -21.44 7.91
C LEU A 41 -12.07 -20.03 7.82
N ARG A 42 -12.90 -19.02 7.55
CA ARG A 42 -12.50 -17.61 7.62
C ARG A 42 -11.87 -17.26 8.96
N GLN A 43 -12.53 -17.63 10.06
CA GLN A 43 -12.02 -17.34 11.40
C GLN A 43 -10.68 -18.02 11.67
N ALA A 44 -10.51 -19.28 11.24
CA ALA A 44 -9.25 -19.99 11.36
C ALA A 44 -8.12 -19.37 10.50
N CYS A 45 -8.47 -18.71 9.40
CA CYS A 45 -7.50 -18.08 8.50
C CYS A 45 -7.07 -16.67 8.94
N LEU A 46 -7.82 -15.99 9.83
CA LEU A 46 -7.58 -14.57 10.15
C LEU A 46 -6.17 -14.33 10.68
N SER A 47 -5.69 -15.18 11.59
CA SER A 47 -4.37 -15.02 12.20
C SER A 47 -3.25 -15.06 11.18
N THR A 48 -3.42 -15.80 10.08
CA THR A 48 -2.42 -15.95 9.03
C THR A 48 -2.56 -14.88 7.95
N LEU A 49 -3.80 -14.55 7.57
CA LEU A 49 -4.10 -13.52 6.56
C LEU A 49 -3.66 -12.13 6.99
N PHE A 50 -3.84 -11.80 8.27
CA PHE A 50 -3.56 -10.47 8.83
C PHE A 50 -2.27 -10.44 9.66
N ARG A 51 -1.47 -11.50 9.62
CA ARG A 51 -0.20 -11.56 10.38
C ARG A 51 0.77 -10.46 9.98
N HIS A 52 0.79 -10.14 8.68
CA HIS A 52 1.65 -9.13 8.08
C HIS A 52 0.75 -8.16 7.34
N VAL A 53 0.88 -6.86 7.64
CA VAL A 53 0.13 -5.80 6.97
C VAL A 53 1.11 -4.77 6.40
N LYS A 54 0.78 -4.21 5.24
CA LYS A 54 1.53 -3.14 4.58
C LYS A 54 0.60 -1.94 4.41
N PHE A 55 1.05 -0.76 4.79
CA PHE A 55 0.39 0.51 4.52
C PHE A 55 1.40 1.49 3.92
N GLU A 56 0.92 2.37 3.06
CA GLU A 56 1.74 3.30 2.29
C GLU A 56 1.54 4.72 2.82
N PHE A 57 2.54 5.59 2.62
CA PHE A 57 2.43 7.02 2.88
C PHE A 57 1.47 7.63 1.85
N SER A 58 0.18 7.65 2.18
CA SER A 58 -0.89 8.29 1.42
C SER A 58 -2.10 8.51 2.32
N GLN A 59 -2.99 9.41 1.93
CA GLN A 59 -4.23 9.69 2.66
C GLN A 59 -5.08 8.43 2.77
N ALA A 60 -5.23 7.70 1.66
CA ALA A 60 -5.92 6.41 1.61
C ALA A 60 -5.26 5.37 2.52
N GLY A 61 -3.93 5.35 2.58
CA GLY A 61 -3.15 4.51 3.48
C GLY A 61 -3.46 4.77 4.94
N PHE A 62 -3.51 6.05 5.36
CA PHE A 62 -3.82 6.43 6.73
C PHE A 62 -5.28 6.23 7.11
N GLU A 63 -6.23 6.50 6.20
CA GLU A 63 -7.64 6.18 6.40
C GLU A 63 -7.85 4.67 6.57
N GLY A 64 -7.26 3.88 5.67
CA GLY A 64 -7.27 2.43 5.75
C GLY A 64 -6.64 1.92 7.04
N LEU A 65 -5.53 2.52 7.47
CA LEU A 65 -4.87 2.18 8.74
C LEU A 65 -5.78 2.51 9.93
N ASN A 66 -6.42 3.67 9.95
CA ASN A 66 -7.33 4.08 11.02
C ASN A 66 -8.53 3.12 11.15
N ASP A 67 -9.15 2.76 10.03
CA ASP A 67 -10.25 1.82 10.01
C ASP A 67 -9.81 0.40 10.36
N PHE A 68 -8.61 0.04 9.90
CA PHE A 68 -7.96 -1.19 10.30
C PHE A 68 -7.74 -1.25 11.82
N LEU A 69 -7.23 -0.19 12.45
CA LEU A 69 -6.99 -0.14 13.90
C LEU A 69 -8.27 -0.30 14.73
N LYS A 70 -9.43 0.11 14.19
CA LYS A 70 -10.76 -0.08 14.82
C LYS A 70 -11.33 -1.49 14.63
N SER A 71 -10.71 -2.31 13.78
CA SER A 71 -11.20 -3.64 13.45
C SER A 71 -10.84 -4.67 14.54
N ASN A 72 -11.47 -5.84 14.46
CA ASN A 72 -11.16 -6.97 15.35
C ASN A 72 -9.91 -7.77 14.94
N VAL A 73 -9.23 -7.41 13.84
CA VAL A 73 -8.05 -8.15 13.35
C VAL A 73 -6.72 -7.61 13.88
N CYS A 74 -6.71 -6.47 14.57
CA CYS A 74 -5.51 -5.90 15.20
C CYS A 74 -4.80 -6.89 16.15
N GLY A 75 -5.58 -7.75 16.81
CA GLY A 75 -5.07 -8.81 17.68
C GLY A 75 -4.36 -9.96 16.96
N HIS A 76 -4.20 -9.90 15.64
CA HIS A 76 -3.53 -10.93 14.84
C HIS A 76 -2.23 -10.45 14.17
N ILE A 77 -1.94 -9.14 14.20
CA ILE A 77 -0.74 -8.62 13.54
C ILE A 77 0.50 -8.94 14.36
N ALA A 78 1.47 -9.56 13.69
CA ALA A 78 2.82 -9.74 14.21
C ALA A 78 3.85 -8.83 13.51
N SER A 79 3.58 -8.41 12.26
CA SER A 79 4.48 -7.57 11.47
C SER A 79 3.72 -6.45 10.79
N PHE A 80 4.24 -5.24 10.92
CA PHE A 80 3.73 -4.04 10.27
C PHE A 80 4.80 -3.47 9.33
N THR A 81 4.48 -3.31 8.05
CA THR A 81 5.33 -2.65 7.07
C THR A 81 4.73 -1.29 6.74
N TYR A 82 5.53 -0.24 6.93
CA TYR A 82 5.21 1.09 6.46
C TYR A 82 6.07 1.42 5.25
N GLU A 83 5.42 1.74 4.14
CA GLU A 83 6.09 2.21 2.95
C GLU A 83 6.13 3.74 2.94
N ILE A 84 7.34 4.25 3.07
CA ILE A 84 7.68 5.66 3.08
C ILE A 84 8.01 6.03 1.64
N THR A 85 7.24 6.97 1.10
CA THR A 85 7.55 7.62 -0.17
C THR A 85 8.43 8.84 0.09
N GLU A 86 9.34 9.13 -0.83
CA GLU A 86 10.11 10.39 -0.81
C GLU A 86 9.16 11.60 -0.83
N LEU A 87 9.48 12.68 -0.11
CA LEU A 87 8.67 13.89 -0.16
C LEU A 87 9.09 14.77 -1.33
N LEU A 88 8.14 15.09 -2.19
CA LEU A 88 8.35 16.00 -3.30
C LEU A 88 8.57 17.43 -2.80
N ASN A 89 9.40 18.19 -3.54
CA ASN A 89 9.60 19.60 -3.25
C ASN A 89 8.28 20.38 -3.48
N PRO A 90 7.75 21.11 -2.48
CA PRO A 90 6.53 21.90 -2.62
C PRO A 90 6.53 22.93 -3.76
N GLU A 91 7.71 23.32 -4.26
CA GLU A 91 7.85 24.18 -5.43
C GLU A 91 7.24 23.59 -6.71
N ILE A 92 7.05 22.26 -6.78
CA ILE A 92 6.35 21.57 -7.88
C ILE A 92 4.91 22.07 -8.04
N LEU A 93 4.27 22.52 -6.95
CA LEU A 93 2.89 23.03 -7.00
C LEU A 93 2.77 24.33 -7.80
N ASP A 94 3.86 25.06 -8.01
CA ASP A 94 3.90 26.23 -8.88
C ASP A 94 4.30 25.81 -10.30
N PHE A 95 3.33 25.77 -11.22
CA PHE A 95 3.56 25.43 -12.62
C PHE A 95 4.67 26.25 -13.28
N SER A 96 4.83 27.52 -12.89
CA SER A 96 5.86 28.39 -13.46
C SER A 96 7.26 27.90 -13.08
N ARG A 97 7.46 27.56 -11.80
CA ARG A 97 8.70 26.96 -11.29
C ARG A 97 8.93 25.56 -11.82
N PHE A 98 7.87 24.75 -11.88
CA PHE A 98 7.96 23.41 -12.45
C PHE A 98 8.54 23.44 -13.86
N ARG A 99 8.03 24.35 -14.70
CA ARG A 99 8.47 24.51 -16.08
C ARG A 99 9.84 25.19 -16.24
N SER A 100 10.26 26.05 -15.32
CA SER A 100 11.56 26.74 -15.42
C SER A 100 12.71 25.95 -14.81
N ASP A 101 12.48 25.31 -13.66
CA ASP A 101 13.55 24.87 -12.76
C ASP A 101 13.52 23.37 -12.47
N ILE A 102 12.38 22.68 -12.66
CA ILE A 102 12.21 21.27 -12.26
C ILE A 102 12.25 20.34 -13.48
N LEU A 103 11.31 20.51 -14.40
CA LEU A 103 11.28 19.78 -15.66
C LEU A 103 11.01 20.78 -16.77
N THR A 104 12.06 21.23 -17.46
CA THR A 104 11.88 22.14 -18.58
C THR A 104 11.28 21.39 -19.79
N PRO A 105 10.52 22.07 -20.66
CA PRO A 105 10.01 21.44 -21.88
C PRO A 105 11.12 20.85 -22.75
N ASP A 106 12.29 21.51 -22.81
CA ASP A 106 13.44 21.02 -23.55
C ASP A 106 14.00 19.73 -22.91
N SER A 107 14.17 19.71 -21.58
CA SER A 107 14.60 18.51 -20.85
C SER A 107 13.61 17.35 -20.99
N TYR A 108 12.31 17.64 -21.03
CA TYR A 108 11.29 16.62 -21.28
C TYR A 108 11.43 16.02 -22.67
N VAL A 109 11.61 16.86 -23.70
CA VAL A 109 11.79 16.40 -25.08
C VAL A 109 13.05 15.54 -25.23
N ASP A 110 14.16 15.96 -24.59
CA ASP A 110 15.40 15.19 -24.60
C ASP A 110 15.22 13.82 -23.93
N ARG A 111 14.59 13.76 -22.74
CA ARG A 111 14.28 12.50 -22.04
C ARG A 111 13.34 11.60 -22.85
N ALA A 112 12.31 12.18 -23.46
CA ALA A 112 11.37 11.45 -24.32
C ALA A 112 12.07 10.80 -25.51
N LYS A 113 13.03 11.53 -26.09
CA LYS A 113 13.83 11.03 -27.20
C LYS A 113 14.74 9.87 -26.78
N ASP A 114 15.44 10.01 -25.65
CA ASP A 114 16.32 8.96 -25.12
C ASP A 114 15.55 7.66 -24.82
N MET A 115 14.35 7.76 -24.23
CA MET A 115 13.48 6.60 -23.98
C MET A 115 13.00 5.93 -25.26
N TYR A 116 12.64 6.72 -26.28
CA TYR A 116 12.26 6.18 -27.59
C TYR A 116 13.44 5.46 -28.27
N GLU A 117 14.65 6.04 -28.21
CA GLU A 117 15.87 5.43 -28.75
C GLU A 117 16.24 4.14 -28.03
N ALA A 118 15.98 4.04 -26.72
CA ALA A 118 16.15 2.82 -25.93
C ALA A 118 15.09 1.73 -26.20
N GLY A 119 14.11 1.99 -27.08
CA GLY A 119 13.07 1.03 -27.46
C GLY A 119 11.93 0.90 -26.43
N HIS A 120 11.85 1.80 -25.46
CA HIS A 120 10.70 1.89 -24.56
C HIS A 120 9.52 2.51 -25.32
N LYS A 121 8.35 1.87 -25.22
CA LYS A 121 7.10 2.48 -25.70
C LYS A 121 6.65 3.50 -24.66
N LEU A 122 6.95 4.75 -24.95
CA LEU A 122 6.25 5.89 -24.37
C LEU A 122 4.80 5.85 -24.87
N ASP A 123 3.94 5.14 -24.16
CA ASP A 123 2.50 5.37 -24.32
C ASP A 123 2.22 6.78 -23.78
N ASP A 124 2.04 7.75 -24.68
CA ASP A 124 1.31 9.02 -24.56
C ASP A 124 1.40 9.88 -23.27
N LEU A 125 2.37 9.68 -22.38
CA LEU A 125 2.56 10.55 -21.21
C LEU A 125 2.96 11.95 -21.68
N SER A 126 2.01 12.88 -21.68
CA SER A 126 2.28 14.26 -22.04
C SER A 126 3.00 14.96 -20.90
N TYR A 127 3.73 16.03 -21.24
CA TYR A 127 4.33 16.92 -20.26
C TYR A 127 3.33 17.38 -19.18
N MET A 128 2.06 17.58 -19.57
CA MET A 128 1.01 17.99 -18.63
C MET A 128 0.57 16.84 -17.72
N ASP A 129 0.52 15.60 -18.21
CA ASP A 129 0.19 14.43 -17.39
C ASP A 129 1.24 14.22 -16.29
N ILE A 130 2.52 14.44 -16.62
CA ILE A 130 3.63 14.39 -15.66
C ILE A 130 3.43 15.47 -14.58
N TYR A 131 3.15 16.71 -14.99
CA TYR A 131 2.89 17.80 -14.05
C TYR A 131 1.70 17.52 -13.15
N GLU A 132 0.56 17.10 -13.71
CA GLU A 132 -0.66 16.82 -12.94
C GLU A 132 -0.45 15.69 -11.93
N THR A 133 0.29 14.64 -12.32
CA THR A 133 0.64 13.53 -11.42
C THR A 133 1.53 14.01 -10.28
N ALA A 134 2.62 14.71 -10.59
CA ALA A 134 3.54 15.24 -9.59
C ALA A 134 2.87 16.25 -8.65
N HIS A 135 2.02 17.13 -9.20
CA HIS A 135 1.24 18.08 -8.44
C HIS A 135 0.25 17.38 -7.51
N GLY A 136 -0.45 16.35 -8.00
CA GLY A 136 -1.38 15.55 -7.19
C GLY A 136 -0.68 14.90 -5.99
N ILE A 137 0.44 14.21 -6.23
CA ILE A 137 1.24 13.57 -5.19
C ILE A 137 1.75 14.62 -4.19
N CYS A 138 2.38 15.70 -4.67
CA CYS A 138 2.93 16.73 -3.81
C CYS A 138 1.85 17.41 -2.96
N SER A 139 0.67 17.66 -3.54
CA SER A 139 -0.45 18.27 -2.83
C SER A 139 -0.97 17.35 -1.72
N GLU A 140 -1.06 16.05 -1.97
CA GLU A 140 -1.45 15.07 -0.95
C GLU A 140 -0.41 15.01 0.17
N GLN A 141 0.88 14.93 -0.18
CA GLN A 141 1.98 14.92 0.79
C GLN A 141 1.98 16.17 1.69
N CYS A 142 1.79 17.36 1.11
CA CYS A 142 1.64 18.59 1.88
C CYS A 142 0.44 18.52 2.83
N SER A 143 -0.72 18.05 2.34
CA SER A 143 -1.93 17.91 3.16
C SER A 143 -1.69 16.98 4.36
N ILE A 144 -1.04 15.83 4.14
CA ILE A 144 -0.71 14.86 5.20
C ILE A 144 0.16 15.51 6.28
N VAL A 145 1.21 16.21 5.87
CA VAL A 145 2.18 16.83 6.79
C VAL A 145 1.56 18.02 7.54
N ASP A 146 0.82 18.87 6.84
CA ASP A 146 0.21 20.07 7.41
C ASP A 146 -0.92 19.73 8.40
N GLU A 147 -1.69 18.68 8.11
CA GLU A 147 -2.75 18.19 9.00
C GLU A 147 -2.23 17.24 10.09
N GLY A 148 -0.99 16.75 9.97
CA GLY A 148 -0.38 15.79 10.88
C GLY A 148 -1.06 14.40 10.83
N ALA A 149 -1.57 13.99 9.67
CA ALA A 149 -2.22 12.70 9.49
C ALA A 149 -1.25 11.52 9.73
N ASP A 150 0.03 11.72 9.43
CA ASP A 150 1.13 10.78 9.65
C ASP A 150 1.37 10.44 11.13
N LEU A 151 0.94 11.30 12.07
CA LEU A 151 1.03 11.07 13.50
C LEU A 151 0.28 9.81 13.95
N ILE A 152 -0.66 9.29 13.14
CA ILE A 152 -1.35 8.02 13.40
C ILE A 152 -0.37 6.86 13.60
N LEU A 153 0.81 6.88 12.99
CA LEU A 153 1.83 5.83 13.14
C LEU A 153 2.24 5.64 14.61
N SER A 154 2.25 6.72 15.40
CA SER A 154 2.52 6.62 16.85
C SER A 154 1.44 5.82 17.59
N SER A 155 0.18 5.91 17.15
CA SER A 155 -0.94 5.18 17.74
C SER A 155 -0.95 3.70 17.36
N VAL A 156 -0.41 3.33 16.19
CA VAL A 156 -0.30 1.94 15.73
C VAL A 156 0.47 1.10 16.72
N PHE A 157 1.64 1.57 17.17
CA PHE A 157 2.49 0.81 18.09
C PHE A 157 1.81 0.55 19.45
N CYS A 158 0.90 1.42 19.86
CA CYS A 158 0.10 1.21 21.07
C CYS A 158 -1.10 0.28 20.85
N ALA A 159 -1.62 0.20 19.63
CA ALA A 159 -2.86 -0.49 19.29
C ALA A 159 -2.67 -1.94 18.82
N LEU A 160 -1.43 -2.37 18.53
CA LEU A 160 -1.11 -3.71 18.02
C LEU A 160 -0.47 -4.58 19.12
N PRO A 161 -1.26 -5.37 19.88
CA PRO A 161 -0.78 -6.06 21.08
C PRO A 161 0.17 -7.23 20.81
N LEU A 162 0.17 -7.79 19.60
CA LEU A 162 1.04 -8.91 19.20
C LEU A 162 2.17 -8.47 18.26
N LEU A 163 2.36 -7.17 18.06
CA LEU A 163 3.38 -6.65 17.15
C LEU A 163 4.78 -7.08 17.61
N GLN A 164 5.51 -7.76 16.73
CA GLN A 164 6.87 -8.24 16.94
C GLN A 164 7.87 -7.56 16.03
N GLU A 165 7.43 -7.14 14.84
CA GLU A 165 8.29 -6.56 13.82
C GLU A 165 7.67 -5.30 13.21
N VAL A 166 8.50 -4.28 13.02
CA VAL A 166 8.18 -3.06 12.28
C VAL A 166 9.20 -2.92 11.16
N ARG A 167 8.72 -2.85 9.92
CA ARG A 167 9.55 -2.66 8.73
C ARG A 167 9.26 -1.30 8.12
N LEU A 168 10.32 -0.58 7.79
CA LEU A 168 10.24 0.63 6.99
C LEU A 168 10.76 0.27 5.60
N SER A 169 9.91 0.40 4.60
CA SER A 169 10.28 0.29 3.19
C SER A 169 10.35 1.68 2.63
N PHE A 170 11.45 2.04 2.00
CA PHE A 170 11.58 3.33 1.32
C PHE A 170 11.37 3.08 -0.16
N SER A 171 10.39 3.76 -0.74
CA SER A 171 10.16 3.77 -2.18
C SER A 171 10.46 5.15 -2.74
N GLU A 172 11.14 5.19 -3.87
CA GLU A 172 11.23 6.40 -4.67
C GLU A 172 9.84 6.71 -5.25
N VAL A 173 9.41 7.99 -5.20
CA VAL A 173 8.05 8.41 -5.63
C VAL A 173 7.76 8.07 -7.10
N LEU A 174 8.81 7.88 -7.90
CA LEU A 174 8.76 7.83 -9.35
C LEU A 174 9.59 6.69 -9.93
N GLU A 175 9.75 5.62 -9.15
CA GLU A 175 10.48 4.41 -9.56
C GLU A 175 9.84 3.73 -10.79
N ASP A 176 8.54 3.93 -11.02
CA ASP A 176 7.81 3.30 -12.15
C ASP A 176 7.82 4.13 -13.45
N ASP A 177 8.11 5.44 -13.36
CA ASP A 177 7.96 6.36 -14.49
C ASP A 177 9.26 7.04 -14.93
N GLY A 178 10.36 7.02 -14.15
CA GLY A 178 11.68 7.50 -14.60
C GLY A 178 11.76 8.99 -15.00
N TRP A 179 10.66 9.75 -14.87
CA TRP A 179 10.54 11.10 -15.40
C TRP A 179 11.06 12.20 -14.48
N LEU A 180 11.11 12.02 -13.16
CA LEU A 180 11.56 13.07 -12.24
C LEU A 180 12.70 12.68 -11.29
N LEU A 181 13.30 11.49 -11.43
CA LEU A 181 14.46 11.09 -10.62
C LEU A 181 15.68 10.86 -11.51
N THR A 182 16.48 11.91 -11.65
CA THR A 182 17.93 11.76 -11.73
C THR A 182 18.49 12.38 -10.46
N PRO A 183 19.11 11.59 -9.55
CA PRO A 183 19.82 12.14 -8.41
C PRO A 183 21.14 12.70 -8.91
N ASP A 184 21.12 13.90 -9.47
CA ASP A 184 22.29 14.77 -9.50
C ASP A 184 22.15 15.75 -8.35
N MET A 185 22.54 15.29 -7.14
CA MET A 185 23.20 16.03 -6.04
C MET A 185 23.36 15.15 -4.80
#